data_AF-A0A7Y3AGG5-F1
#
_entry.id   AF-A0A7Y3AGG5-F1
#
_cell.length_a   1.000
_cell.length_b   1.000
_cell.length_c   1.000
_cell.angle_alpha   90.00
_cell.angle_beta   90.00
_cell.angle_gamma   90.00
#
_symmetry.space_group_name_H-M   'P 1'
#
loop_
_entity.id
_entity.type
_entity.pdbx_description
1 polymer ?
#
loop_
_entity_poly.entity_id
_entity_poly.type
_entity_poly.pdbx_seq_one_letter_code
_entity_poly.pdbx_strand_id
1 'polypeptide(L)'
;MNKPVNKYPQAIFLVTEERSCPLYNIGDELKVENFSFSASSYKSGCLYLSQEIIKILSSPDRLGGFSQFGAQKKRFDCGGCEGLIHFEYKKEKDFATLQMKLLNDAEDRRRQKHLDKFFGVLRKLKLFESLDDDTLSDLTVLLDLKTIPVGKEVVKKGDPGSHLYIILKGEVAVLGDDGSRLAEMSDGEIFGEMSLLSGDPMPNAVHTRTVTQLAMLSVKNFKHVLTKFPVLQLFLFKLLVDRAQAMALQSGNITSGMSGELSEIGMVDLFQLINSSQKTGTIDLTLEIGRAMVFFKEGEIIYARFLKLRNRDAVFKLLSIKNGRFSYTKGIPPELDKLSTIGGFMGLIMEGIQKIDENNLPETQS
;
A
#
# COMPACT_ATOMS: atom_id res chain seq x y z
N MET A 1 -29.70 -12.66 50.82
CA MET A 1 -28.94 -13.28 49.71
C MET A 1 -28.00 -12.23 49.14
N ASN A 2 -26.72 -12.30 49.50
CA ASN A 2 -25.69 -11.41 48.95
C ASN A 2 -25.48 -11.76 47.48
N LYS A 3 -25.77 -10.83 46.57
CA LYS A 3 -25.27 -10.93 45.19
C LYS A 3 -23.75 -11.02 45.26
N PRO A 4 -23.10 -11.96 44.53
CA PRO A 4 -21.66 -11.94 44.41
C PRO A 4 -21.26 -10.59 43.82
N VAL A 5 -20.51 -9.81 44.58
CA VAL A 5 -19.88 -8.58 44.10
C VAL A 5 -18.99 -9.02 42.95
N ASN A 6 -19.37 -8.63 41.73
CA ASN A 6 -18.62 -8.95 40.53
C ASN A 6 -17.21 -8.40 40.73
N LYS A 7 -16.24 -9.29 40.94
CA LYS A 7 -14.90 -8.97 41.47
C LYS A 7 -13.98 -8.35 40.41
N TYR A 8 -14.56 -7.96 39.28
CA TYR A 8 -13.85 -7.58 38.07
C TYR A 8 -14.30 -6.19 37.64
N PRO A 9 -13.38 -5.21 37.58
CA PRO A 9 -13.73 -3.85 37.20
C PRO A 9 -14.07 -3.80 35.72
N GLN A 10 -15.33 -3.48 35.40
CA GLN A 10 -15.65 -2.91 34.10
C GLN A 10 -14.95 -1.56 34.02
N ALA A 11 -14.12 -1.40 32.99
CA ALA A 11 -13.27 -0.23 32.85
C ALA A 11 -13.26 0.26 31.41
N ILE A 12 -13.42 1.57 31.25
CA ILE A 12 -13.30 2.23 29.95
C ILE A 12 -12.10 3.16 30.03
N PHE A 13 -11.21 3.09 29.05
CA PHE A 13 -10.13 4.05 28.86
C PHE A 13 -10.32 4.79 27.55
N LEU A 14 -10.04 6.09 27.53
CA LEU A 14 -10.13 6.93 26.33
C LEU A 14 -8.73 7.33 25.89
N VAL A 15 -8.40 7.14 24.61
CA VAL A 15 -7.14 7.63 24.04
C VAL A 15 -7.20 9.15 23.92
N THR A 16 -6.29 9.85 24.60
CA THR A 16 -6.24 11.32 24.64
C THR A 16 -5.15 11.91 23.77
N GLU A 17 -4.07 11.16 23.53
CA GLU A 17 -3.00 11.55 22.61
C GLU A 17 -2.47 10.35 21.83
N GLU A 18 -2.00 10.59 20.62
CA GLU A 18 -1.48 9.58 19.71
C GLU A 18 -0.25 10.10 18.96
N ARG A 19 0.80 9.28 18.91
CA ARG A 19 2.05 9.55 18.20
C ARG A 19 2.50 8.29 17.46
N SER A 20 2.23 8.22 16.16
CA SER A 20 2.62 7.12 15.27
C SER A 20 2.09 5.74 15.69
N CYS A 21 0.96 5.66 16.38
CA CYS A 21 0.32 4.40 16.72
C CYS A 21 -0.29 3.75 15.48
N PRO A 22 0.04 2.48 15.15
CA PRO A 22 -0.51 1.81 13.98
C PRO A 22 -1.96 1.34 14.16
N LEU A 23 -2.47 1.31 15.40
CA LEU A 23 -3.75 0.66 15.73
C LEU A 23 -4.82 1.62 16.27
N TYR A 24 -4.43 2.62 17.07
CA TYR A 24 -5.38 3.49 17.76
C TYR A 24 -5.18 4.95 17.41
N ASN A 25 -6.22 5.74 17.63
CA ASN A 25 -6.32 7.17 17.36
C ASN A 25 -6.82 7.88 18.61
N ILE A 26 -6.58 9.20 18.68
CA ILE A 26 -7.23 10.07 19.66
C ILE A 26 -8.75 9.89 19.57
N GLY A 27 -9.40 9.70 20.71
CA GLY A 27 -10.84 9.49 20.84
C GLY A 27 -11.28 8.02 20.88
N ASP A 28 -10.39 7.06 20.64
CA ASP A 28 -10.75 5.64 20.76
C ASP A 28 -11.09 5.24 22.20
N GLU A 29 -12.17 4.46 22.35
CA GLU A 29 -12.52 3.83 23.61
C GLU A 29 -11.95 2.42 23.70
N LEU A 30 -11.36 2.12 24.85
CA LEU A 30 -10.73 0.85 25.19
C LEU A 30 -11.49 0.27 26.39
N LYS A 31 -12.26 -0.78 26.14
CA LYS A 31 -13.14 -1.40 27.13
C LYS A 31 -12.53 -2.68 27.65
N VAL A 32 -12.63 -2.86 28.96
CA VAL A 32 -12.30 -4.12 29.62
C VAL A 32 -13.55 -4.64 30.33
N GLU A 33 -14.00 -5.80 29.89
CA GLU A 33 -15.14 -6.51 30.46
C GLU A 33 -14.76 -7.98 30.66
N ASN A 34 -14.91 -8.52 31.87
CA ASN A 34 -14.68 -9.96 32.16
C ASN A 34 -13.34 -10.51 31.62
N PHE A 35 -12.23 -9.79 31.81
CA PHE A 35 -10.89 -10.12 31.28
C PHE A 35 -10.73 -10.07 29.76
N SER A 36 -11.78 -9.70 29.02
CA SER A 36 -11.66 -9.37 27.62
C SER A 36 -11.29 -7.90 27.47
N PHE A 37 -10.28 -7.64 26.64
CA PHE A 37 -9.94 -6.31 26.17
C PHE A 37 -10.55 -6.13 24.78
N SER A 38 -11.35 -5.08 24.62
CA SER A 38 -11.93 -4.70 23.34
C SER A 38 -11.69 -3.22 23.11
N ALA A 39 -11.11 -2.86 21.99
CA ALA A 39 -11.11 -1.48 21.53
C ALA A 39 -12.46 -1.16 20.85
N SER A 40 -12.66 0.10 20.43
CA SER A 40 -13.73 0.47 19.52
C SER A 40 -13.84 -0.59 18.42
N SER A 41 -15.07 -1.06 18.21
CA SER A 41 -15.40 -2.16 17.33
C SER A 41 -14.63 -1.99 16.01
N TYR A 42 -13.97 -3.05 15.53
CA TYR A 42 -13.13 -3.14 14.31
C TYR A 42 -11.62 -2.91 14.46
N LYS A 43 -11.12 -2.49 15.62
CA LYS A 43 -9.66 -2.35 15.84
C LYS A 43 -9.05 -3.59 16.46
N SER A 44 -7.92 -4.05 15.87
CA SER A 44 -7.15 -5.18 16.41
C SER A 44 -6.71 -4.91 17.85
N GLY A 45 -6.65 -5.95 18.66
CA GLY A 45 -6.13 -5.88 20.02
C GLY A 45 -4.62 -5.68 20.02
N CYS A 46 -4.13 -4.58 20.60
CA CYS A 46 -2.71 -4.37 20.82
C CYS A 46 -2.26 -5.07 22.11
N LEU A 47 -1.35 -6.04 21.98
CA LEU A 47 -0.86 -6.81 23.12
C LEU A 47 -0.14 -5.92 24.16
N TYR A 48 0.67 -4.95 23.71
CA TYR A 48 1.35 -3.99 24.58
C TYR A 48 0.35 -3.20 25.43
N LEU A 49 -0.66 -2.65 24.77
CA LEU A 49 -1.73 -1.90 25.44
C LEU A 49 -2.54 -2.78 26.39
N SER A 50 -2.90 -3.99 25.97
CA SER A 50 -3.67 -4.91 26.83
C SER A 50 -2.89 -5.31 28.08
N GLN A 51 -1.57 -5.50 27.98
CA GLN A 51 -0.72 -5.82 29.11
C GLN A 51 -0.66 -4.65 30.10
N GLU A 52 -0.49 -3.42 29.60
CA GLU A 52 -0.49 -2.23 30.45
C GLU A 52 -1.84 -2.01 31.14
N ILE A 53 -2.95 -2.20 30.42
CA ILE A 53 -4.29 -2.10 30.99
C ILE A 53 -4.52 -3.18 32.06
N ILE A 54 -4.08 -4.41 31.83
CA ILE A 54 -4.13 -5.48 32.86
C ILE A 54 -3.31 -5.09 34.09
N LYS A 55 -2.10 -4.52 33.93
CA LYS A 55 -1.29 -4.03 35.06
C LYS A 55 -2.00 -2.91 35.83
N ILE A 56 -2.65 -1.99 35.13
CA ILE A 56 -3.41 -0.88 35.75
C ILE A 56 -4.59 -1.44 36.57
N LEU A 57 -5.36 -2.38 36.01
CA LEU A 57 -6.53 -2.97 36.69
C LEU A 57 -6.15 -3.93 37.82
N SER A 58 -4.98 -4.57 37.75
CA SER A 58 -4.47 -5.46 38.81
C SER A 58 -3.96 -4.71 40.03
N SER A 59 -3.81 -3.38 39.94
CA SER A 59 -3.36 -2.51 41.04
C SER A 59 -4.40 -1.40 41.29
N PRO A 60 -5.46 -1.67 42.08
CA PRO A 60 -6.58 -0.74 42.29
C PRO A 60 -6.17 0.67 42.74
N ASP A 61 -5.05 0.79 43.47
CA ASP A 61 -4.47 2.07 43.92
C ASP A 61 -4.03 2.97 42.76
N ARG A 62 -3.74 2.37 41.59
CA ARG A 62 -3.36 3.10 40.37
C ARG A 62 -4.54 3.80 39.70
N LEU A 63 -5.79 3.35 39.91
CA LEU A 63 -6.98 4.02 39.37
C LEU A 63 -7.40 5.30 40.14
N GLY A 64 -6.81 5.54 41.32
CA GLY A 64 -6.97 6.78 42.09
C GLY A 64 -8.18 6.77 43.04
N GLY A 65 -7.93 7.23 44.27
CA GLY A 65 -8.93 7.58 45.27
C GLY A 65 -9.34 9.06 45.17
N PHE A 66 -10.52 9.39 45.72
CA PHE A 66 -11.04 10.76 45.78
C PHE A 66 -10.12 11.67 46.59
N SER A 67 -9.69 12.80 46.02
CA SER A 67 -9.31 13.98 46.80
C SER A 67 -10.43 15.02 46.67
N GLN A 68 -10.69 15.79 47.73
CA GLN A 68 -11.79 16.76 47.83
C GLN A 68 -11.67 17.98 46.88
N PHE A 69 -10.74 17.98 45.92
CA PHE A 69 -10.41 19.13 45.07
C PHE A 69 -10.25 18.77 43.58
N GLY A 70 -11.28 18.12 43.01
CA GLY A 70 -11.39 17.91 41.56
C GLY A 70 -10.88 16.56 41.08
N ALA A 71 -11.51 16.05 40.01
CA ALA A 71 -11.13 14.78 39.41
C ALA A 71 -9.77 14.89 38.70
N GLN A 72 -8.69 14.47 39.37
CA GLN A 72 -7.42 14.22 38.69
C GLN A 72 -7.61 13.05 37.73
N LYS A 73 -7.71 13.36 36.43
CA LYS A 73 -7.69 12.34 35.38
C LYS A 73 -6.29 11.76 35.32
N LYS A 74 -6.11 10.54 35.81
CA LYS A 74 -4.85 9.82 35.69
C LYS A 74 -4.66 9.40 34.24
N ARG A 75 -3.55 9.86 33.68
CA ARG A 75 -3.08 9.58 32.33
C ARG A 75 -2.09 8.42 32.35
N PHE A 76 -2.24 7.52 31.40
CA PHE A 76 -1.46 6.30 31.24
C PHE A 76 -0.89 6.23 29.83
N ASP A 77 0.09 5.36 29.64
CA ASP A 77 0.81 5.14 28.39
C ASP A 77 0.78 3.67 28.00
N CYS A 78 0.75 3.37 26.69
CA CYS A 78 0.73 1.99 26.22
C CYS A 78 2.09 1.28 26.26
N GLY A 79 3.14 1.96 26.74
CA GLY A 79 4.51 1.47 26.74
C GLY A 79 5.26 1.64 25.41
N GLY A 80 4.53 1.86 24.30
CA GLY A 80 5.10 2.13 22.98
C GLY A 80 5.60 0.88 22.26
N CYS A 81 4.92 0.48 21.18
CA CYS A 81 5.38 -0.61 20.31
C CYS A 81 6.26 -0.06 19.17
N GLU A 82 5.66 0.73 18.29
CA GLU A 82 6.31 1.54 17.25
C GLU A 82 5.93 3.04 17.38
N GLY A 83 4.85 3.29 18.11
CA GLY A 83 4.34 4.61 18.44
C GLY A 83 3.68 4.60 19.82
N LEU A 84 3.37 5.77 20.34
CA LEU A 84 2.92 5.99 21.71
C LEU A 84 1.49 6.53 21.72
N ILE A 85 0.63 5.94 22.52
CA ILE A 85 -0.65 6.55 22.88
C ILE A 85 -0.67 6.86 24.37
N HIS A 86 -1.31 7.97 24.71
CA HIS A 86 -1.72 8.24 26.08
C HIS A 86 -3.22 8.04 26.21
N PHE A 87 -3.66 7.47 27.32
CA PHE A 87 -5.07 7.19 27.58
C PHE A 87 -5.44 7.44 29.04
N GLU A 88 -6.71 7.72 29.30
CA GLU A 88 -7.23 8.07 30.62
C GLU A 88 -8.38 7.15 31.03
N TYR A 89 -8.42 6.78 32.31
CA TYR A 89 -9.53 5.99 32.86
C TYR A 89 -10.81 6.82 32.98
N LYS A 90 -11.92 6.26 32.49
CA LYS A 90 -13.26 6.85 32.53
C LYS A 90 -14.17 5.96 33.36
N LYS A 91 -14.60 6.45 34.54
CA LYS A 91 -15.49 5.73 35.45
C LYS A 91 -16.90 5.65 34.84
N GLU A 92 -17.46 4.45 34.74
CA GLU A 92 -18.72 4.12 34.04
C GLU A 92 -19.97 4.92 34.43
N LYS A 93 -19.96 5.71 35.51
CA LYS A 93 -21.19 6.26 36.06
C LYS A 93 -21.79 7.46 35.34
N ASP A 94 -21.10 8.05 34.36
CA ASP A 94 -21.63 9.21 33.65
C ASP A 94 -21.84 8.89 32.17
N PHE A 95 -23.00 8.28 31.92
CA PHE A 95 -23.73 8.28 30.66
C PHE A 95 -22.99 7.76 29.42
N ALA A 96 -23.33 6.54 28.99
CA ALA A 96 -23.72 6.43 27.58
C ALA A 96 -25.02 7.26 27.47
N THR A 97 -24.90 8.55 27.19
CA THR A 97 -26.06 9.44 27.03
C THR A 97 -27.00 8.78 26.01
N LEU A 98 -28.31 9.04 26.09
CA LEU A 98 -29.22 8.61 25.03
C LEU A 98 -28.65 9.02 23.66
N GLN A 99 -28.00 10.18 23.60
CA GLN A 99 -27.22 10.68 22.46
C GLN A 99 -26.09 9.73 22.02
N MET A 100 -25.23 9.23 22.92
CA MET A 100 -24.17 8.26 22.60
C MET A 100 -24.70 6.87 22.21
N LYS A 101 -25.76 6.38 22.86
CA LYS A 101 -26.41 5.12 22.45
C LYS A 101 -27.06 5.26 21.08
N LEU A 102 -27.73 6.40 20.83
CA LEU A 102 -28.29 6.72 19.52
C LEU A 102 -27.19 6.93 18.47
N LEU A 103 -26.01 7.44 18.83
CA LEU A 103 -24.86 7.56 17.92
C LEU A 103 -24.30 6.18 17.56
N ASN A 104 -24.07 5.30 18.52
CA ASN A 104 -23.63 3.92 18.24
C ASN A 104 -24.67 3.15 17.43
N ASP A 105 -25.95 3.21 17.81
CA ASP A 105 -27.04 2.61 17.02
C ASP A 105 -27.12 3.21 15.62
N ALA A 106 -26.90 4.52 15.48
CA ALA A 106 -26.89 5.18 14.19
C ALA A 106 -25.68 4.74 13.36
N GLU A 107 -24.50 4.58 13.97
CA GLU A 107 -23.26 4.08 13.34
C GLU A 107 -23.40 2.62 12.92
N ASP A 108 -23.93 1.75 13.78
CA ASP A 108 -24.20 0.35 13.46
C ASP A 108 -25.27 0.22 12.36
N ARG A 109 -26.33 1.03 12.41
CA ARG A 109 -27.31 1.10 11.31
C ARG A 109 -26.70 1.66 10.04
N ARG A 110 -25.74 2.60 10.13
CA ARG A 110 -24.99 3.13 8.98
C ARG A 110 -24.13 2.05 8.37
N ARG A 111 -23.44 1.27 9.21
CA ARG A 111 -22.59 0.14 8.85
C ARG A 111 -23.40 -0.95 8.15
N GLN A 112 -24.54 -1.33 8.73
CA GLN A 112 -25.45 -2.31 8.13
C GLN A 112 -25.98 -1.81 6.77
N LYS A 113 -26.40 -0.55 6.69
CA LYS A 113 -26.84 0.08 5.41
C LYS A 113 -25.72 0.21 4.38
N HIS A 114 -24.47 0.41 4.79
CA HIS A 114 -23.30 0.46 3.90
C HIS A 114 -22.97 -0.93 3.36
N LEU A 115 -22.94 -1.95 4.22
CA LEU A 115 -22.73 -3.35 3.84
C LEU A 115 -23.79 -3.79 2.81
N ASP A 116 -25.07 -3.59 3.13
CA ASP A 116 -26.20 -4.01 2.28
C ASP A 116 -26.20 -3.33 0.91
N LYS A 117 -25.69 -2.10 0.82
CA LYS A 117 -25.76 -1.29 -0.40
C LYS A 117 -24.58 -1.52 -1.36
N PHE A 118 -23.43 -2.01 -0.88
CA PHE A 118 -22.19 -2.06 -1.67
C PHE A 118 -21.46 -3.39 -1.67
N PHE A 119 -21.72 -4.30 -0.72
CA PHE A 119 -21.03 -5.58 -0.69
C PHE A 119 -21.17 -6.32 -2.04
N GLY A 120 -22.38 -6.35 -2.61
CA GLY A 120 -22.62 -6.98 -3.92
C GLY A 120 -21.96 -6.28 -5.11
N VAL A 121 -21.63 -4.98 -5.01
CA VAL A 121 -20.90 -4.24 -6.05
C VAL A 121 -19.40 -4.46 -5.90
N LEU A 122 -18.88 -4.30 -4.67
CA LEU A 122 -17.47 -4.50 -4.36
C LEU A 122 -17.03 -5.94 -4.61
N ARG A 123 -17.86 -6.93 -4.27
CA ARG A 123 -17.54 -8.36 -4.49
C ARG A 123 -17.33 -8.70 -5.97
N LYS A 124 -17.96 -7.96 -6.89
CA LYS A 124 -17.82 -8.17 -8.33
C LYS A 124 -16.54 -7.55 -8.91
N LEU A 125 -15.84 -6.72 -8.13
CA LEU A 125 -14.63 -6.07 -8.60
C LEU A 125 -13.46 -7.04 -8.51
N LYS A 126 -12.69 -7.16 -9.60
CA LYS A 126 -11.49 -8.01 -9.66
C LYS A 126 -10.48 -7.71 -8.54
N LEU A 127 -10.44 -6.46 -8.08
CA LEU A 127 -9.60 -6.02 -6.96
C LEU A 127 -9.89 -6.82 -5.67
N PHE A 128 -11.13 -7.25 -5.45
CA PHE A 128 -11.58 -7.88 -4.21
C PHE A 128 -11.93 -9.37 -4.35
N GLU A 129 -11.60 -9.97 -5.49
CA GLU A 129 -11.89 -11.38 -5.77
C GLU A 129 -11.14 -12.34 -4.82
N SER A 130 -9.92 -11.98 -4.43
CA SER A 130 -9.07 -12.77 -3.54
C SER A 130 -9.37 -12.60 -2.05
N LEU A 131 -10.29 -11.69 -1.68
CA LEU A 131 -10.70 -11.49 -0.29
C LEU A 131 -11.86 -12.42 0.06
N ASP A 132 -11.91 -12.92 1.30
CA ASP A 132 -13.11 -13.58 1.82
C ASP A 132 -14.19 -12.56 2.21
N ASP A 133 -15.40 -13.06 2.47
CA ASP A 133 -16.57 -12.20 2.70
C ASP A 133 -16.46 -11.42 4.02
N ASP A 134 -15.82 -11.99 5.05
CA ASP A 134 -15.58 -11.33 6.32
C ASP A 134 -14.56 -10.18 6.17
N THR A 135 -13.47 -10.43 5.44
CA THR A 135 -12.45 -9.44 5.11
C THR A 135 -12.99 -8.31 4.25
N LEU A 136 -13.80 -8.65 3.23
CA LEU A 136 -14.44 -7.64 2.40
C LEU A 136 -15.42 -6.80 3.23
N SER A 137 -16.15 -7.43 4.15
CA SER A 137 -17.05 -6.73 5.09
C SER A 137 -16.28 -5.75 5.96
N ASP A 138 -15.16 -6.16 6.54
CA ASP A 138 -14.25 -5.28 7.30
C ASP A 138 -13.79 -4.08 6.46
N LEU A 139 -13.39 -4.32 5.21
CA LEU A 139 -12.94 -3.27 4.30
C LEU A 139 -14.06 -2.26 4.00
N THR A 140 -15.31 -2.72 3.83
CA THR A 140 -16.44 -1.81 3.53
C THR A 140 -16.68 -0.76 4.61
N VAL A 141 -16.32 -1.05 5.87
CA VAL A 141 -16.48 -0.13 7.01
C VAL A 141 -15.47 1.02 6.93
N LEU A 142 -14.32 0.78 6.28
CA LEU A 142 -13.26 1.78 6.12
C LEU A 142 -13.49 2.71 4.93
N LEU A 143 -14.53 2.43 4.12
CA LEU A 143 -14.86 3.16 2.90
C LEU A 143 -15.92 4.23 3.13
N ASP A 144 -15.61 5.44 2.71
CA ASP A 144 -16.56 6.56 2.65
C ASP A 144 -17.22 6.62 1.27
N LEU A 145 -18.52 6.91 1.24
CA LEU A 145 -19.26 7.00 -0.01
C LEU A 145 -19.52 8.44 -0.39
N LYS A 146 -19.30 8.73 -1.66
CA LYS A 146 -19.58 10.06 -2.21
C LYS A 146 -20.23 9.93 -3.58
N THR A 147 -21.33 10.65 -3.77
CA THR A 147 -21.93 10.86 -5.09
C THR A 147 -21.52 12.23 -5.57
N ILE A 148 -20.90 12.30 -6.73
CA ILE A 148 -20.36 13.53 -7.31
C ILE A 148 -21.13 13.83 -8.60
N PRO A 149 -21.68 15.05 -8.76
CA PRO A 149 -22.35 15.47 -10.00
C PRO A 149 -21.39 15.49 -11.19
N VAL A 150 -21.94 15.32 -12.40
CA VAL A 150 -21.20 15.41 -13.66
C VAL A 150 -20.39 16.70 -13.79
N GLY A 151 -19.20 16.60 -14.41
CA GLY A 151 -18.31 17.72 -14.72
C GLY A 151 -17.56 18.29 -13.52
N LYS A 152 -17.70 17.70 -12.34
CA LYS A 152 -16.97 18.12 -11.14
C LYS A 152 -15.59 17.50 -11.06
N GLU A 153 -14.62 18.31 -10.64
CA GLU A 153 -13.29 17.87 -10.25
C GLU A 153 -13.39 17.01 -8.99
N VAL A 154 -12.84 15.80 -9.06
CA VAL A 154 -12.74 14.88 -7.92
C VAL A 154 -11.38 15.02 -7.26
N VAL A 155 -10.34 15.14 -8.07
CA VAL A 155 -8.96 15.29 -7.62
C VAL A 155 -8.28 16.34 -8.48
N LYS A 156 -7.50 17.20 -7.82
CA LYS A 156 -6.73 18.25 -8.46
C LYS A 156 -5.29 17.79 -8.68
N LYS A 157 -4.70 18.17 -9.81
CA LYS A 157 -3.28 17.93 -10.09
C LYS A 157 -2.41 18.65 -9.06
N GLY A 158 -1.35 17.99 -8.60
CA GLY A 158 -0.35 18.55 -7.70
C GLY A 158 -0.73 18.53 -6.22
N ASP A 159 -1.98 18.17 -5.89
CA ASP A 159 -2.38 17.96 -4.50
C ASP A 159 -1.76 16.66 -3.96
N PRO A 160 -1.45 16.57 -2.66
CA PRO A 160 -1.01 15.33 -2.05
C PRO A 160 -2.08 14.22 -2.18
N GLY A 161 -1.63 12.99 -2.45
CA GLY A 161 -2.49 11.81 -2.43
C GLY A 161 -3.12 11.59 -1.06
N SER A 162 -4.42 11.81 -0.95
CA SER A 162 -5.15 11.72 0.32
C SER A 162 -6.04 10.49 0.42
N HIS A 163 -6.54 9.99 -0.72
CA HIS A 163 -7.49 8.88 -0.77
C HIS A 163 -7.27 8.02 -2.01
N LEU A 164 -7.57 6.73 -1.88
CA LEU A 164 -7.84 5.84 -2.99
C LEU A 164 -9.32 5.96 -3.33
N TYR A 165 -9.65 6.02 -4.61
CA TYR A 165 -11.02 6.13 -5.11
C TYR A 165 -11.37 4.89 -5.91
N ILE A 166 -12.55 4.31 -5.66
CA ILE A 166 -13.10 3.17 -6.39
C ILE A 166 -14.39 3.65 -7.06
N ILE A 167 -14.48 3.49 -8.37
CA ILE A 167 -15.66 3.87 -9.15
C ILE A 167 -16.70 2.76 -9.00
N LEU A 168 -17.77 3.05 -8.27
CA LEU A 168 -18.84 2.08 -8.05
C LEU A 168 -19.85 2.12 -9.18
N LYS A 169 -20.10 3.33 -9.69
CA LYS A 169 -20.99 3.59 -10.81
C LYS A 169 -20.68 4.95 -11.44
N GLY A 170 -20.63 5.02 -12.76
CA GLY A 170 -20.39 6.24 -13.53
C GLY A 170 -19.00 6.27 -14.14
N GLU A 171 -18.62 7.42 -14.67
CA GLU A 171 -17.42 7.57 -15.48
C GLU A 171 -16.63 8.79 -15.02
N VAL A 172 -15.31 8.69 -15.08
CA VAL A 172 -14.39 9.80 -14.84
C VAL A 172 -13.36 9.88 -15.97
N ALA A 173 -12.81 11.07 -16.18
CA ALA A 173 -11.72 11.30 -17.11
C ALA A 173 -10.52 11.88 -16.38
N VAL A 174 -9.35 11.37 -16.71
CA VAL A 174 -8.04 11.90 -16.30
C VAL A 174 -7.62 12.93 -17.35
N LEU A 175 -7.35 14.16 -16.89
CA LEU A 175 -7.01 15.29 -17.75
C LEU A 175 -5.51 15.59 -17.69
N GLY A 176 -4.92 15.79 -18.86
CA GLY A 176 -3.54 16.26 -19.01
C GLY A 176 -3.44 17.78 -18.92
N ASP A 177 -2.21 18.28 -18.97
CA ASP A 177 -1.88 19.70 -18.78
C ASP A 177 -2.45 20.63 -19.85
N ASP A 178 -2.61 20.10 -21.05
CA ASP A 178 -3.23 20.76 -22.21
C ASP A 178 -4.76 20.64 -22.22
N GLY A 179 -5.35 20.04 -21.17
CA GLY A 179 -6.78 19.74 -21.10
C GLY A 179 -7.20 18.53 -21.97
N SER A 180 -6.24 17.82 -22.57
CA SER A 180 -6.52 16.58 -23.28
C SER A 180 -6.99 15.48 -22.31
N ARG A 181 -7.79 14.56 -22.81
CA ARG A 181 -8.20 13.38 -22.05
C ARG A 181 -7.14 12.31 -22.20
N LEU A 182 -6.41 12.06 -21.12
CA LEU A 182 -5.38 11.02 -21.07
C LEU A 182 -6.05 9.65 -20.94
N ALA A 183 -6.99 9.51 -20.01
CA ALA A 183 -7.70 8.25 -19.80
C ALA A 183 -9.16 8.49 -19.42
N GLU A 184 -10.00 7.51 -19.72
CA GLU A 184 -11.38 7.42 -19.24
C GLU A 184 -11.49 6.15 -18.40
N MET A 185 -12.19 6.24 -17.28
CA MET A 185 -12.29 5.18 -16.29
C MET A 185 -13.76 5.03 -15.86
N SER A 186 -14.16 3.79 -15.65
CA SER A 186 -15.55 3.37 -15.47
C SER A 186 -15.72 2.45 -14.26
N ASP A 187 -16.95 1.94 -14.08
CA ASP A 187 -17.35 1.04 -13.01
C ASP A 187 -16.31 -0.06 -12.74
N GLY A 188 -15.85 -0.14 -11.50
CA GLY A 188 -14.90 -1.12 -11.00
C GLY A 188 -13.43 -0.75 -11.13
N GLU A 189 -13.11 0.35 -11.81
CA GLU A 189 -11.76 0.89 -11.83
C GLU A 189 -11.48 1.79 -10.62
N ILE A 190 -10.20 1.93 -10.30
CA ILE A 190 -9.75 2.70 -9.13
C ILE A 190 -8.78 3.80 -9.54
N PHE A 191 -8.67 4.91 -8.82
CA PHE A 191 -7.65 5.93 -9.08
C PHE A 191 -7.11 6.55 -7.78
N GLY A 192 -5.98 7.24 -7.89
CA GLY A 192 -5.25 7.83 -6.76
C GLY A 192 -4.23 6.89 -6.12
N GLU A 193 -4.20 5.61 -6.52
CA GLU A 193 -3.27 4.60 -6.02
C GLU A 193 -1.81 4.96 -6.32
N MET A 194 -1.53 5.58 -7.47
CA MET A 194 -0.17 5.98 -7.87
C MET A 194 0.45 6.91 -6.82
N SER A 195 -0.26 7.98 -6.48
CA SER A 195 0.20 8.98 -5.51
C SER A 195 0.31 8.41 -4.10
N LEU A 196 -0.60 7.49 -3.71
CA LEU A 196 -0.53 6.84 -2.40
C LEU A 196 0.64 5.85 -2.27
N LEU A 197 1.02 5.19 -3.37
CA LEU A 197 2.09 4.18 -3.39
C LEU A 197 3.48 4.78 -3.60
N SER A 198 3.62 5.77 -4.49
CA SER A 198 4.91 6.43 -4.73
C SER A 198 5.21 7.53 -3.72
N GLY A 199 4.18 8.13 -3.11
CA GLY A 199 4.30 9.29 -2.24
C GLY A 199 4.39 10.62 -3.00
N ASP A 200 4.39 10.59 -4.34
CA ASP A 200 4.38 11.78 -5.17
C ASP A 200 3.01 12.47 -5.17
N PRO A 201 2.93 13.77 -5.50
CA PRO A 201 1.65 14.45 -5.70
C PRO A 201 0.80 13.83 -6.81
N MET A 202 -0.49 14.14 -6.83
CA MET A 202 -1.42 13.68 -7.85
C MET A 202 -0.94 14.11 -9.25
N PRO A 203 -0.64 13.16 -10.16
CA PRO A 203 0.05 13.48 -11.41
C PRO A 203 -0.85 14.24 -12.39
N ASN A 204 -2.16 14.02 -12.33
CA ASN A 204 -3.15 14.57 -13.24
C ASN A 204 -4.45 14.88 -12.50
N ALA A 205 -5.25 15.79 -13.04
CA ALA A 205 -6.58 16.09 -12.50
C ALA A 205 -7.59 15.04 -12.95
N VAL A 206 -8.60 14.76 -12.13
CA VAL A 206 -9.65 13.78 -12.44
C VAL A 206 -11.02 14.44 -12.33
N HIS A 207 -11.82 14.33 -13.39
CA HIS A 207 -13.14 14.94 -13.48
C HIS A 207 -14.21 13.90 -13.78
N THR A 208 -15.38 14.07 -13.18
CA THR A 208 -16.55 13.23 -13.49
C THR A 208 -17.11 13.52 -14.88
N ARG A 209 -17.47 12.45 -15.61
CA ARG A 209 -18.10 12.51 -16.93
C ARG A 209 -19.60 12.26 -16.87
N THR A 210 -20.04 11.52 -15.86
CA THR A 210 -21.44 11.28 -15.52
C THR A 210 -21.64 11.56 -14.03
N VAL A 211 -22.84 11.34 -13.50
CA VAL A 211 -23.02 11.33 -12.04
C VAL A 211 -22.31 10.10 -11.49
N THR A 212 -21.23 10.31 -10.74
CA THR A 212 -20.33 9.23 -10.33
C THR A 212 -20.48 8.93 -8.85
N GLN A 213 -20.66 7.66 -8.51
CA GLN A 213 -20.62 7.13 -7.15
C GLN A 213 -19.23 6.54 -6.89
N LEU A 214 -18.58 7.05 -5.84
CA LEU A 214 -17.24 6.64 -5.44
C LEU A 214 -17.27 6.04 -4.04
N ALA A 215 -16.49 4.98 -3.84
CA ALA A 215 -15.99 4.60 -2.52
C ALA A 215 -14.58 5.18 -2.34
N MET A 216 -14.33 5.79 -1.20
CA MET A 216 -13.10 6.50 -0.87
C MET A 216 -12.43 5.82 0.32
N LEU A 217 -11.15 5.51 0.21
CA LEU A 217 -10.33 4.97 1.31
C LEU A 217 -9.22 5.96 1.63
N SER A 218 -9.19 6.48 2.86
CA SER A 218 -8.15 7.44 3.26
C SER A 218 -6.74 6.84 3.21
N VAL A 219 -5.71 7.66 3.02
CA VAL A 219 -4.29 7.23 3.01
C VAL A 219 -3.92 6.43 4.26
N LYS A 220 -4.47 6.78 5.43
CA LYS A 220 -4.23 6.06 6.69
C LYS A 220 -4.85 4.66 6.63
N ASN A 221 -6.12 4.56 6.24
CA ASN A 221 -6.81 3.28 6.12
C ASN A 221 -6.22 2.44 4.99
N PHE A 222 -5.78 3.04 3.89
CA PHE A 222 -5.10 2.38 2.79
C PHE A 222 -3.82 1.69 3.25
N LYS A 223 -2.94 2.40 3.97
CA LYS A 223 -1.73 1.79 4.55
C LYS A 223 -2.07 0.63 5.48
N HIS A 224 -3.06 0.81 6.36
CA HIS A 224 -3.52 -0.24 7.26
C HIS A 224 -4.02 -1.48 6.49
N VAL A 225 -4.80 -1.28 5.44
CA VAL A 225 -5.32 -2.33 4.56
C VAL A 225 -4.19 -3.08 3.85
N LEU A 226 -3.17 -2.38 3.32
CA LEU A 226 -2.04 -3.05 2.66
C LEU A 226 -1.23 -3.91 3.64
N THR A 227 -1.03 -3.45 4.87
CA THR A 227 -0.33 -4.24 5.90
C THR A 227 -1.14 -5.47 6.30
N LYS A 228 -2.47 -5.34 6.44
CA LYS A 228 -3.36 -6.45 6.82
C LYS A 228 -3.58 -7.43 5.66
N PHE A 229 -3.54 -6.96 4.41
CA PHE A 229 -3.86 -7.74 3.22
C PHE A 229 -2.82 -7.58 2.10
N PRO A 230 -1.64 -8.21 2.20
CA PRO A 230 -0.57 -8.10 1.21
C PRO A 230 -0.96 -8.50 -0.22
N VAL A 231 -1.97 -9.35 -0.39
CA VAL A 231 -2.48 -9.77 -1.70
C VAL A 231 -3.04 -8.57 -2.50
N LEU A 232 -3.63 -7.58 -1.83
CA LEU A 232 -4.11 -6.36 -2.49
C LEU A 232 -2.95 -5.51 -3.01
N GLN A 233 -1.82 -5.51 -2.29
CA GLN A 233 -0.63 -4.78 -2.71
C GLN A 233 -0.10 -5.30 -4.05
N LEU A 234 -0.04 -6.63 -4.22
CA LEU A 234 0.37 -7.25 -5.49
C LEU A 234 -0.56 -6.89 -6.65
N PHE A 235 -1.87 -6.88 -6.42
CA PHE A 235 -2.84 -6.46 -7.44
C PHE A 235 -2.63 -5.00 -7.85
N LEU A 236 -2.46 -4.09 -6.87
CA LEU A 236 -2.24 -2.68 -7.13
C LEU A 236 -0.94 -2.43 -7.89
N PHE A 237 0.15 -3.13 -7.56
CA PHE A 237 1.39 -3.04 -8.32
C PHE A 237 1.22 -3.51 -9.76
N LYS A 238 0.50 -4.62 -9.99
CA LYS A 238 0.20 -5.07 -11.35
C LYS A 238 -0.60 -4.03 -12.13
N LEU A 239 -1.62 -3.44 -11.51
CA LEU A 239 -2.42 -2.37 -12.09
C LEU A 239 -1.57 -1.14 -12.45
N LEU A 240 -0.63 -0.74 -11.58
CA LEU A 240 0.31 0.35 -11.85
C LEU A 240 1.17 0.07 -13.08
N VAL A 241 1.68 -1.16 -13.20
CA VAL A 241 2.48 -1.58 -14.35
C VAL A 241 1.67 -1.54 -15.64
N ASP A 242 0.43 -2.02 -15.60
CA ASP A 242 -0.48 -1.98 -16.76
C ASP A 242 -0.79 -0.53 -17.18
N ARG A 243 -0.99 0.36 -16.21
CA ARG A 243 -1.24 1.80 -16.46
C ARG A 243 -0.03 2.53 -17.00
N ALA A 244 1.15 2.29 -16.45
CA ALA A 244 2.39 2.87 -16.96
C ALA A 244 2.62 2.46 -18.43
N GLN A 245 2.31 1.21 -18.78
CA GLN A 245 2.35 0.74 -20.16
C GLN A 245 1.30 1.43 -21.05
N ALA A 246 0.05 1.57 -20.58
CA ALA A 246 -1.01 2.23 -21.33
C ALA A 246 -0.73 3.73 -21.57
N MET A 247 -0.24 4.45 -20.55
CA MET A 247 0.14 5.85 -20.67
C MET A 247 1.33 6.05 -21.64
N ALA A 248 2.33 5.16 -21.56
CA ALA A 248 3.45 5.18 -22.50
C ALA A 248 3.00 4.96 -23.96
N LEU A 249 1.90 4.24 -24.21
CA LEU A 249 1.33 4.04 -25.55
C LEU A 249 0.59 5.28 -26.08
N GLN A 250 0.05 6.15 -25.21
CA GLN A 250 -0.77 7.31 -25.62
C GLN A 250 0.05 8.58 -25.88
N SER A 251 1.23 8.74 -25.26
CA SER A 251 2.03 9.96 -25.38
C SER A 251 2.80 10.15 -26.69
N GLY A 252 2.54 9.35 -27.74
CA GLY A 252 3.05 9.58 -29.10
C GLY A 252 4.58 9.56 -29.28
N ASN A 253 5.35 9.39 -28.21
CA ASN A 253 6.80 9.25 -28.25
C ASN A 253 7.12 7.78 -28.55
N ILE A 254 7.42 7.50 -29.82
CA ILE A 254 8.04 6.24 -30.22
C ILE A 254 9.35 6.11 -29.43
N THR A 255 9.35 5.23 -28.43
CA THR A 255 9.97 3.91 -28.50
C THR A 255 9.12 2.96 -27.65
N SER A 256 8.62 1.86 -28.22
CA SER A 256 7.77 0.89 -27.52
C SER A 256 8.58 0.14 -26.46
N GLY A 257 8.77 0.79 -25.31
CA GLY A 257 9.90 0.49 -24.47
C GLY A 257 9.97 1.18 -23.11
N MET A 258 10.58 0.51 -22.13
CA MET A 258 10.94 1.09 -20.83
C MET A 258 12.33 1.73 -20.94
N SER A 259 12.47 3.04 -20.75
CA SER A 259 13.79 3.70 -20.75
C SER A 259 14.04 4.43 -19.43
N GLY A 260 15.28 4.47 -18.98
CA GLY A 260 15.66 5.12 -17.72
C GLY A 260 17.17 5.17 -17.51
N GLU A 261 17.60 5.62 -16.33
CA GLU A 261 19.01 5.66 -15.94
C GLU A 261 19.38 4.47 -15.04
N LEU A 262 20.59 3.93 -15.23
CA LEU A 262 21.12 2.81 -14.41
C LEU A 262 21.45 3.22 -12.98
N SER A 263 21.61 4.51 -12.71
CA SER A 263 21.81 5.08 -11.38
C SER A 263 20.57 4.95 -10.48
N GLU A 264 19.37 4.84 -11.06
CA GLU A 264 18.10 4.79 -10.33
C GLU A 264 17.65 3.36 -9.97
N ILE A 265 17.80 2.42 -10.90
CA ILE A 265 17.33 1.04 -10.75
C ILE A 265 18.47 0.01 -10.63
N GLY A 266 19.70 0.34 -11.00
CA GLY A 266 20.80 -0.63 -11.00
C GLY A 266 20.66 -1.74 -12.07
N MET A 267 21.79 -2.30 -12.51
CA MET A 267 21.79 -3.28 -13.60
C MET A 267 21.17 -4.63 -13.20
N VAL A 268 21.40 -5.07 -11.96
CA VAL A 268 20.88 -6.34 -11.42
C VAL A 268 19.35 -6.28 -11.32
N ASP A 269 18.80 -5.23 -10.71
CA ASP A 269 17.36 -5.13 -10.51
C ASP A 269 16.63 -4.90 -11.84
N LEU A 270 17.25 -4.20 -12.81
CA LEU A 270 16.71 -4.11 -14.17
C LEU A 270 16.60 -5.49 -14.83
N PHE A 271 17.62 -6.33 -14.74
CA PHE A 271 17.55 -7.70 -15.28
C PHE A 271 16.54 -8.56 -14.52
N GLN A 272 16.49 -8.45 -13.18
CA GLN A 272 15.53 -9.15 -12.32
C GLN A 272 14.08 -8.75 -12.66
N LEU A 273 13.84 -7.47 -12.98
CA LEU A 273 12.53 -6.95 -13.39
C LEU A 273 12.04 -7.62 -14.69
N ILE A 274 12.92 -7.77 -15.69
CA ILE A 274 12.57 -8.43 -16.94
C ILE A 274 12.36 -9.93 -16.72
N ASN A 275 13.16 -10.57 -15.87
CA ASN A 275 13.01 -11.98 -15.51
C ASN A 275 11.69 -12.27 -14.80
N SER A 276 11.41 -11.56 -13.70
CA SER A 276 10.19 -11.73 -12.91
C SER A 276 8.90 -11.42 -13.68
N SER A 277 8.97 -10.53 -14.68
CA SER A 277 7.85 -10.21 -15.56
C SER A 277 7.73 -11.12 -16.79
N GLN A 278 8.61 -12.12 -16.94
CA GLN A 278 8.64 -13.07 -18.05
C GLN A 278 8.57 -12.40 -19.44
N LYS A 279 9.23 -11.24 -19.58
CA LYS A 279 9.16 -10.44 -20.80
C LYS A 279 10.11 -10.96 -21.88
N THR A 280 9.67 -10.83 -23.13
CA THR A 280 10.49 -11.07 -24.33
C THR A 280 10.78 -9.74 -25.03
N GLY A 281 12.06 -9.37 -25.09
CA GLY A 281 12.47 -8.08 -25.64
C GLY A 281 13.98 -7.84 -25.58
N THR A 282 14.39 -6.69 -26.08
CA THR A 282 15.79 -6.25 -26.14
C THR A 282 16.01 -5.09 -25.18
N ILE A 283 17.07 -5.16 -24.37
CA ILE A 283 17.59 -4.02 -23.62
C ILE A 283 18.80 -3.47 -24.37
N ASP A 284 18.68 -2.24 -24.84
CA ASP A 284 19.76 -1.41 -25.35
C ASP A 284 20.34 -0.55 -24.23
N LEU A 285 21.66 -0.63 -24.04
CA LEU A 285 22.39 0.14 -23.03
C LEU A 285 23.34 1.11 -23.71
N THR A 286 23.24 2.37 -23.34
CA THR A 286 24.19 3.43 -23.71
C THR A 286 25.03 3.77 -22.49
N LEU A 287 26.29 3.34 -22.52
CA LEU A 287 27.23 3.43 -21.41
C LEU A 287 28.41 4.31 -21.82
N GLU A 288 29.16 4.83 -20.86
CA GLU A 288 30.30 5.72 -21.12
C GLU A 288 31.36 5.09 -22.05
N ILE A 289 31.62 3.80 -21.87
CA ILE A 289 32.64 3.05 -22.60
C ILE A 289 32.11 2.37 -23.87
N GLY A 290 30.82 2.50 -24.18
CA GLY A 290 30.23 1.95 -25.42
C GLY A 290 28.77 1.51 -25.28
N ARG A 291 28.25 0.89 -26.33
CA ARG A 291 26.88 0.35 -26.35
C ARG A 291 26.87 -1.14 -26.04
N ALA A 292 25.82 -1.58 -25.33
CA ALA A 292 25.55 -2.99 -25.10
C ALA A 292 24.11 -3.35 -25.47
N MET A 293 23.90 -4.63 -25.78
CA MET A 293 22.57 -5.17 -26.07
C MET A 293 22.38 -6.49 -25.34
N VAL A 294 21.21 -6.66 -24.71
CA VAL A 294 20.82 -7.89 -24.02
C VAL A 294 19.44 -8.31 -24.49
N PHE A 295 19.28 -9.57 -24.88
CA PHE A 295 18.04 -10.11 -25.41
C PHE A 295 17.45 -11.08 -24.40
N PHE A 296 16.17 -10.88 -24.10
CA PHE A 296 15.38 -11.69 -23.20
C PHE A 296 14.29 -12.42 -23.96
N LYS A 297 14.04 -13.67 -23.57
CA LYS A 297 12.91 -14.49 -24.02
C LYS A 297 12.26 -15.12 -22.81
N GLU A 298 11.00 -14.79 -22.58
CA GLU A 298 10.20 -15.27 -21.44
C GLU A 298 10.90 -15.02 -20.09
N GLY A 299 11.60 -13.88 -19.97
CA GLY A 299 12.36 -13.50 -18.78
C GLY A 299 13.78 -14.06 -18.71
N GLU A 300 14.15 -15.01 -19.56
CA GLU A 300 15.50 -15.58 -19.58
C GLU A 300 16.41 -14.87 -20.58
N ILE A 301 17.70 -14.76 -20.28
CA ILE A 301 18.66 -14.16 -21.20
C ILE A 301 19.04 -15.20 -22.26
N ILE A 302 18.89 -14.83 -23.54
CA ILE A 302 19.25 -15.69 -24.69
C ILE A 302 20.50 -15.20 -25.41
N TYR A 303 20.83 -13.92 -25.29
CA TYR A 303 22.03 -13.35 -25.90
C TYR A 303 22.40 -12.03 -25.23
N ALA A 304 23.71 -11.77 -25.10
CA ALA A 304 24.22 -10.49 -24.64
C ALA A 304 25.48 -10.11 -25.42
N ARG A 305 25.65 -8.81 -25.67
CA ARG A 305 26.84 -8.27 -26.34
C ARG A 305 27.25 -6.97 -25.68
N PHE A 306 28.52 -6.90 -25.32
CA PHE A 306 29.15 -5.67 -24.85
C PHE A 306 30.58 -5.60 -25.37
N LEU A 307 30.89 -4.59 -26.19
CA LEU A 307 32.20 -4.48 -26.87
C LEU A 307 32.55 -5.77 -27.66
N LYS A 308 33.69 -6.40 -27.31
CA LYS A 308 34.15 -7.69 -27.85
C LYS A 308 33.58 -8.91 -27.10
N LEU A 309 33.00 -8.71 -25.91
CA LEU A 309 32.43 -9.77 -25.09
C LEU A 309 31.06 -10.22 -25.60
N ARG A 310 30.73 -11.49 -25.35
CA ARG A 310 29.46 -12.11 -25.76
C ARG A 310 28.91 -12.98 -24.63
N ASN A 311 27.59 -13.12 -24.60
CA ASN A 311 26.84 -13.99 -23.68
C ASN A 311 27.25 -13.78 -22.22
N ARG A 312 27.63 -14.85 -21.51
CA ARG A 312 27.94 -14.83 -20.07
C ARG A 312 28.97 -13.76 -19.72
N ASP A 313 30.07 -13.67 -20.47
CA ASP A 313 31.14 -12.69 -20.22
C ASP A 313 30.65 -11.25 -20.40
N ALA A 314 29.76 -11.02 -21.38
CA ALA A 314 29.14 -9.71 -21.56
C ALA A 314 28.21 -9.37 -20.38
N VAL A 315 27.40 -10.32 -19.92
CA VAL A 315 26.52 -10.10 -18.76
C VAL A 315 27.33 -9.81 -17.50
N PHE A 316 28.34 -10.62 -17.18
CA PHE A 316 29.18 -10.41 -16.00
C PHE A 316 29.83 -9.03 -16.01
N LYS A 317 30.32 -8.58 -17.17
CA LYS A 317 30.88 -7.23 -17.28
C LYS A 317 29.82 -6.14 -17.10
N LEU A 318 28.62 -6.33 -17.65
CA LEU A 318 27.50 -5.39 -17.49
C LEU A 318 27.05 -5.23 -16.03
N LEU A 319 27.04 -6.31 -15.25
CA LEU A 319 26.66 -6.26 -13.82
C LEU A 319 27.57 -5.34 -12.99
N SER A 320 28.81 -5.08 -13.44
CA SER A 320 29.75 -4.16 -12.78
C SER A 320 29.49 -2.67 -13.09
N ILE A 321 28.57 -2.36 -14.00
CA ILE A 321 28.32 -0.99 -14.49
C ILE A 321 27.22 -0.34 -13.66
N LYS A 322 27.50 0.86 -13.14
CA LYS A 322 26.59 1.60 -12.26
C LYS A 322 25.89 2.79 -12.94
N ASN A 323 26.48 3.32 -14.02
CA ASN A 323 26.00 4.51 -14.70
C ASN A 323 25.77 4.23 -16.20
N GLY A 324 24.73 4.85 -16.76
CA GLY A 324 24.36 4.73 -18.16
C GLY A 324 22.85 4.86 -18.36
N ARG A 325 22.42 4.88 -19.61
CA ARG A 325 21.01 4.92 -19.98
C ARG A 325 20.59 3.59 -20.58
N PHE A 326 19.41 3.10 -20.21
CA PHE A 326 18.82 1.91 -20.82
C PHE A 326 17.57 2.26 -21.61
N SER A 327 17.27 1.43 -22.60
CA SER A 327 15.99 1.39 -23.30
C SER A 327 15.65 -0.07 -23.55
N TYR A 328 14.48 -0.51 -23.10
CA TYR A 328 13.91 -1.80 -23.43
C TYR A 328 13.05 -1.65 -24.68
N THR A 329 13.04 -2.61 -25.59
CA THR A 329 12.12 -2.66 -26.73
C THR A 329 11.46 -4.03 -26.77
N LYS A 330 10.13 -4.07 -27.01
CA LYS A 330 9.40 -5.35 -27.09
C LYS A 330 9.79 -6.13 -28.35
N GLY A 331 9.98 -7.44 -28.18
CA GLY A 331 10.28 -8.38 -29.27
C GLY A 331 11.77 -8.58 -29.50
N ILE A 332 12.09 -9.68 -30.18
CA ILE A 332 13.46 -10.07 -30.52
C ILE A 332 13.53 -10.39 -32.03
N PRO A 333 14.68 -10.17 -32.70
CA PRO A 333 14.86 -10.56 -34.10
C PRO A 333 14.57 -12.05 -34.33
N PRO A 334 13.91 -12.43 -35.44
CA PRO A 334 13.55 -13.82 -35.72
C PRO A 334 14.74 -14.79 -35.74
N GLU A 335 15.95 -14.31 -36.05
CA GLU A 335 17.16 -15.14 -36.03
C GLU A 335 17.58 -15.54 -34.60
N LEU A 336 17.26 -14.72 -33.60
CA LEU A 336 17.62 -14.94 -32.20
C LEU A 336 16.55 -15.72 -31.43
N ASP A 337 15.33 -15.84 -31.97
CA ASP A 337 14.22 -16.56 -31.35
C ASP A 337 14.48 -18.08 -31.20
N LYS A 338 15.38 -18.62 -32.03
CA LYS A 338 15.78 -20.04 -32.01
C LYS A 338 16.91 -20.35 -31.04
N LEU A 339 17.50 -19.34 -30.40
CA LEU A 339 18.59 -19.55 -29.46
C LEU A 339 18.08 -20.10 -28.13
N SER A 340 18.82 -21.05 -27.58
CA SER A 340 18.65 -21.50 -26.20
C SER A 340 19.10 -20.42 -25.22
N THR A 341 18.57 -20.46 -24.00
CA THR A 341 19.02 -19.58 -22.92
C THR A 341 20.52 -19.78 -22.64
N ILE A 342 21.22 -18.72 -22.25
CA ILE A 342 22.68 -18.79 -21.98
C ILE A 342 23.01 -19.44 -20.62
N GLY A 343 21.98 -19.82 -19.87
CA GLY A 343 21.99 -20.37 -18.52
C GLY A 343 20.71 -19.98 -17.78
N GLY A 344 20.43 -20.61 -16.62
CA GLY A 344 19.32 -20.18 -15.77
C GLY A 344 19.61 -18.81 -15.16
N PHE A 345 18.68 -17.88 -15.30
CA PHE A 345 18.84 -16.48 -14.90
C PHE A 345 19.49 -16.30 -13.52
N MET A 346 18.94 -16.95 -12.48
CA MET A 346 19.47 -16.83 -11.11
C MET A 346 20.90 -17.32 -10.98
N GLY A 347 21.26 -18.43 -11.65
CA GLY A 347 22.63 -18.94 -11.63
C GLY A 347 23.62 -17.98 -12.30
N LEU A 348 23.18 -17.32 -13.38
CA LEU A 348 23.96 -16.33 -14.11
C LEU A 348 24.21 -15.06 -13.30
N ILE A 349 23.20 -14.56 -12.58
CA ILE A 349 23.32 -13.39 -11.71
C ILE A 349 24.22 -13.70 -10.51
N MET A 350 24.02 -14.83 -9.84
CA MET A 350 24.82 -15.22 -8.68
C MET A 350 26.30 -15.39 -9.00
N GLU A 351 26.63 -16.08 -10.10
CA GLU A 351 28.03 -16.21 -10.56
C GLU A 351 28.63 -14.85 -10.94
N GLY A 352 27.83 -13.98 -11.55
CA GLY A 352 28.27 -12.64 -11.94
C GLY A 352 28.59 -11.75 -10.74
N ILE A 353 27.74 -11.77 -9.71
CA ILE A 353 27.97 -11.03 -8.45
C ILE A 353 29.20 -11.61 -7.74
N GLN A 354 29.32 -12.93 -7.63
CA GLN A 354 30.49 -13.57 -7.02
C GLN A 354 31.80 -13.14 -7.69
N LYS A 355 31.84 -13.09 -9.04
CA LYS A 355 33.03 -12.61 -9.77
C LYS A 355 33.33 -11.12 -9.55
N ILE A 356 32.31 -10.31 -9.29
CA ILE A 356 32.51 -8.89 -8.95
C ILE A 356 33.15 -8.77 -7.57
N ASP A 357 32.66 -9.56 -6.61
CA ASP A 357 33.21 -9.58 -5.26
C ASP A 357 34.65 -10.11 -5.23
N GLU A 358 34.95 -11.17 -6.00
CA GLU A 358 36.30 -11.75 -6.14
C GLU A 358 37.30 -10.76 -6.76
N ASN A 359 36.86 -9.93 -7.72
CA ASN A 359 37.71 -8.91 -8.34
C ASN A 359 37.81 -7.60 -7.51
N ASN A 360 36.98 -7.44 -6.47
CA ASN A 360 37.02 -6.30 -5.55
C ASN A 360 37.75 -6.61 -4.23
N LEU A 361 38.27 -7.83 -4.06
CA LEU A 361 39.18 -8.14 -2.96
C LEU A 361 40.47 -7.32 -3.13
N PRO A 362 40.92 -6.57 -2.12
CA PRO A 362 42.22 -5.92 -2.18
C PRO A 362 43.28 -6.99 -2.40
N GLU A 363 44.16 -6.81 -3.39
CA GLU A 363 45.40 -7.58 -3.52
C GLU A 363 46.10 -7.51 -2.16
N THR A 364 45.99 -8.57 -1.37
CA THR A 364 46.83 -8.78 -0.20
C THR A 364 48.26 -8.80 -0.71
N GLN A 365 48.95 -7.70 -0.44
CA GLN A 365 50.38 -7.53 -0.59
C GLN A 365 51.11 -8.80 -0.13
N SER A 366 51.89 -9.39 -1.03
CA SER A 366 52.99 -10.30 -0.71
C SER A 366 54.27 -9.68 -1.25
#